data_AF-A0A542SNH8-F1
#
_entry.id   AF-A0A542SNH8-F1
#
_cell.length_a   1.000
_cell.length_b   1.000
_cell.length_c   1.000
_cell.angle_alpha   90.00
_cell.angle_beta   90.00
_cell.angle_gamma   90.00
#
_symmetry.space_group_name_H-M   'P 1'
#
loop_
_entity.id
_entity.type
_entity.pdbx_description
1 polymer ?
#
loop_
_entity_poly.entity_id
_entity_poly.type
_entity_poly.pdbx_seq_one_letter_code
_entity_poly.pdbx_strand_id
1 'polypeptide(L)'
;MTNPDAVRNSDVPGRILHPSEPWPVGVRVMVRIMIDDPRHKFTDLLGYVRADGPLSVTVETRSGLRTVPRRLIETAKIIPPPPPARKRSMN
;
A
#
# COMPACT_ATOMS: atom_id res chain seq x y z
N MET A 1 13.50 23.79 -8.91
CA MET A 1 12.70 24.54 -7.92
C MET A 1 11.64 23.59 -7.38
N THR A 2 11.94 22.84 -6.32
CA THR A 2 11.05 21.80 -5.78
C THR A 2 10.07 22.46 -4.83
N ASN A 3 8.77 22.40 -5.14
CA ASN A 3 7.72 22.95 -4.29
C ASN A 3 7.75 22.25 -2.91
N PRO A 4 8.04 22.97 -1.80
CA PRO A 4 8.08 22.36 -0.46
C PRO A 4 6.71 21.85 0.01
N ASP A 5 5.60 22.24 -0.64
CA ASP A 5 4.26 21.74 -0.34
C ASP A 5 3.95 20.38 -0.98
N ALA A 6 4.73 19.92 -1.98
CA ALA A 6 4.49 18.63 -2.64
C ALA A 6 4.75 17.43 -1.71
N VAL A 7 5.63 17.59 -0.72
CA VAL A 7 5.98 16.55 0.26
C VAL A 7 4.88 16.39 1.33
N ARG A 8 4.07 17.43 1.57
CA ARG A 8 3.08 17.41 2.67
C ARG A 8 1.85 16.53 2.38
N ASN A 9 1.56 16.25 1.11
CA ASN A 9 0.35 15.54 0.70
C ASN A 9 0.57 14.08 0.29
N SER A 10 1.81 13.58 0.30
CA SER A 10 2.07 12.22 -0.20
C SER A 10 1.44 11.15 0.68
N ASP A 11 1.29 11.40 1.99
CA ASP A 11 0.99 10.38 3.02
C ASP A 11 -0.44 10.49 3.58
N VAL A 12 -1.32 11.22 2.90
CA VAL A 12 -2.68 11.52 3.38
C VAL A 12 -3.56 10.27 3.33
N PRO A 13 -4.12 9.81 4.47
CA PRO A 13 -5.10 8.73 4.48
C PRO A 13 -6.29 9.05 3.58
N GLY A 14 -6.70 8.07 2.77
CA GLY A 14 -7.77 8.26 1.80
C GLY A 14 -7.27 8.47 0.37
N ARG A 15 -6.04 8.98 0.19
CA ARG A 15 -5.47 9.25 -1.13
C ARG A 15 -5.35 7.96 -1.96
N ILE A 16 -5.81 8.03 -3.20
CA ILE A 16 -5.60 6.97 -4.20
C ILE A 16 -4.19 7.12 -4.78
N LEU A 17 -3.48 6.00 -4.90
CA LEU A 17 -2.16 5.92 -5.51
C LEU A 17 -2.29 5.28 -6.89
N HIS A 18 -1.84 5.97 -7.92
CA HIS A 18 -1.85 5.44 -9.27
C HIS A 18 -0.60 4.57 -9.54
N PRO A 19 -0.72 3.47 -10.30
CA PRO A 19 0.41 2.59 -10.63
C PRO A 19 1.48 3.21 -11.53
N SER A 20 1.29 4.43 -12.06
CA SER A 20 2.30 5.16 -12.84
C SER A 20 3.06 6.18 -11.99
N GLU A 21 2.59 6.48 -10.78
CA GLU A 21 3.16 7.53 -9.92
C GLU A 21 4.14 6.93 -8.90
N PRO A 22 5.09 7.72 -8.39
CA PRO A 22 5.90 7.33 -7.24
C PRO A 22 5.04 7.10 -5.99
N TRP A 23 5.35 6.06 -5.22
CA TRP A 23 4.66 5.74 -3.98
C TRP A 23 5.53 6.05 -2.77
N PRO A 24 5.00 6.72 -1.73
CA PRO A 24 5.78 7.06 -0.54
C PRO A 24 6.13 5.79 0.27
N VAL A 25 7.43 5.61 0.53
CA VAL A 25 7.95 4.53 1.38
C VAL A 25 7.61 4.82 2.85
N GLY A 26 7.22 3.78 3.59
CA GLY A 26 6.85 3.88 5.01
C GLY A 26 5.36 4.13 5.24
N VAL A 27 4.58 4.37 4.20
CA VAL A 27 3.14 4.61 4.30
C VAL A 27 2.36 3.29 4.28
N ARG A 28 1.30 3.23 5.09
CA ARG A 28 0.39 2.09 5.10
C ARG A 28 -0.61 2.20 3.96
N VAL A 29 -0.72 1.14 3.16
CA VAL A 29 -1.56 1.08 1.98
C VAL A 29 -2.43 -0.16 1.96
N MET A 30 -3.58 -0.05 1.30
CA MET A 30 -4.28 -1.18 0.69
C MET A 30 -3.96 -1.18 -0.80
N VAL A 31 -3.61 -2.34 -1.35
CA VAL A 31 -3.30 -2.52 -2.76
C VAL A 31 -4.14 -3.68 -3.29
N ARG A 32 -5.11 -3.37 -4.14
CA ARG A 32 -5.88 -4.36 -4.89
C ARG A 32 -5.09 -4.78 -6.12
N ILE A 33 -4.83 -6.08 -6.22
CA ILE A 33 -4.09 -6.66 -7.33
C ILE A 33 -4.95 -7.68 -8.07
N MET A 34 -4.75 -7.77 -9.38
CA MET A 34 -5.21 -8.89 -10.19
C MET A 34 -4.41 -10.15 -9.85
N ILE A 35 -5.09 -11.28 -9.77
CA ILE A 35 -4.49 -12.60 -9.59
C ILE A 35 -5.04 -13.55 -10.65
N ASP A 36 -4.21 -14.53 -11.00
CA ASP A 36 -4.59 -15.59 -11.92
C ASP A 36 -5.21 -16.75 -11.12
N ASP A 37 -6.48 -16.59 -10.76
CA ASP A 37 -7.29 -17.62 -10.12
C ASP A 37 -8.66 -17.73 -10.81
N PRO A 38 -9.15 -18.95 -11.09
CA PRO A 38 -10.38 -19.15 -11.88
C PRO A 38 -11.67 -18.73 -11.14
N ARG A 39 -11.63 -18.55 -9.81
CA ARG A 39 -12.77 -18.17 -8.98
C ARG A 39 -12.66 -16.74 -8.46
N HIS A 40 -11.45 -16.25 -8.23
CA HIS A 40 -11.19 -14.94 -7.67
C HIS A 40 -10.24 -14.14 -8.57
N LYS A 41 -10.72 -13.05 -9.17
CA LYS A 41 -9.89 -12.22 -10.08
C LYS A 41 -8.97 -11.25 -9.36
N PHE A 42 -9.24 -10.97 -8.09
CA PHE A 42 -8.54 -9.94 -7.33
C PHE A 42 -8.28 -10.37 -5.89
N THR A 43 -7.23 -9.81 -5.31
CA THR A 43 -6.97 -9.85 -3.87
C THR A 43 -6.40 -8.53 -3.37
N ASP A 44 -6.53 -8.30 -2.06
CA ASP A 44 -6.07 -7.06 -1.42
C ASP A 44 -4.85 -7.36 -0.53
N LEU A 45 -3.77 -6.63 -0.80
CA LEU A 45 -2.59 -6.59 0.07
C LEU A 45 -2.71 -5.40 1.01
N LEU A 46 -2.51 -5.65 2.30
CA LEU A 46 -2.60 -4.62 3.34
C LEU A 46 -1.30 -4.56 4.11
N GLY A 47 -0.62 -3.41 4.08
CA GLY A 47 0.72 -3.34 4.62
C GLY A 47 1.41 -2.00 4.44
N TYR A 48 2.72 -1.96 4.64
CA TYR A 48 3.54 -0.76 4.49
C TYR A 48 4.38 -0.84 3.22
N VAL A 49 4.45 0.25 2.46
CA VAL A 49 5.38 0.35 1.32
C VAL A 49 6.81 0.31 1.85
N ARG A 50 7.62 -0.63 1.36
CA ARG A 50 9.03 -0.78 1.76
C ARG A 50 10.00 -0.41 0.65
N ALA A 51 9.61 -0.60 -0.60
CA ALA A 51 10.38 -0.15 -1.73
C ALA A 51 9.43 0.25 -2.86
N ASP A 52 9.78 1.33 -3.54
CA ASP A 52 9.11 1.77 -4.75
C ASP A 52 10.08 1.69 -5.94
N GLY A 53 9.68 1.00 -7.00
CA GLY A 53 10.47 0.82 -8.21
C GLY A 53 9.65 1.06 -9.47
N PRO A 54 10.31 1.23 -10.63
CA PRO A 54 9.65 1.64 -11.87
C PRO A 54 8.64 0.60 -12.40
N LEU A 55 8.84 -0.69 -12.11
CA LEU A 55 7.98 -1.78 -12.58
C LEU A 55 7.21 -2.49 -11.47
N SER A 56 7.57 -2.25 -10.21
CA SER A 56 7.01 -2.96 -9.07
C SER A 56 7.10 -2.17 -7.78
N VAL A 57 6.18 -2.45 -6.87
CA VAL A 57 6.19 -1.93 -5.49
C VAL A 57 6.33 -3.10 -4.53
N THR A 58 7.13 -2.95 -3.48
CA THR A 58 7.23 -3.94 -2.39
C THR A 58 6.46 -3.46 -1.17
N VAL A 59 5.52 -4.29 -0.70
CA VAL A 59 4.69 -4.04 0.48
C VAL A 59 5.00 -5.08 1.55
N GLU A 60 5.28 -4.63 2.76
CA GLU A 60 5.34 -5.50 3.95
C GLU A 60 3.94 -5.72 4.49
N THR A 61 3.42 -6.91 4.29
CA THR A 61 2.13 -7.35 4.82
C THR A 61 2.31 -8.12 6.13
N ARG A 62 1.19 -8.47 6.78
CA ARG A 62 1.23 -9.34 7.97
C ARG A 62 1.91 -10.70 7.73
N SER A 63 1.88 -11.22 6.50
CA SER A 63 2.49 -12.50 6.12
C SER A 63 3.88 -12.34 5.48
N GLY A 64 4.48 -11.16 5.62
CA GLY A 64 5.81 -10.83 5.10
C GLY A 64 5.78 -9.93 3.86
N LEU A 65 6.95 -9.79 3.24
CA LEU A 65 7.14 -8.96 2.05
C LEU A 65 6.45 -9.55 0.82
N ARG A 66 5.83 -8.67 0.04
CA ARG A 66 5.22 -8.98 -1.26
C ARG A 66 5.65 -7.93 -2.28
N THR A 67 6.31 -8.38 -3.33
CA THR A 67 6.67 -7.54 -4.48
C THR A 67 5.59 -7.69 -5.54
N VAL A 68 4.99 -6.57 -5.93
CA VAL A 68 3.82 -6.51 -6.80
C VAL A 68 4.20 -5.79 -8.09
N PRO A 69 4.04 -6.42 -9.27
CA PRO A 69 4.18 -5.72 -10.54
C PRO A 69 3.13 -4.61 -10.68
N ARG A 70 3.54 -3.40 -11.06
CA ARG A 70 2.65 -2.24 -11.23
C ARG A 70 1.49 -2.51 -12.19
N ARG A 71 1.74 -3.31 -13.25
CA ARG A 71 0.71 -3.73 -14.23
C ARG A 71 -0.43 -4.57 -13.65
N LEU A 72 -0.24 -5.18 -12.48
CA LEU A 72 -1.27 -5.98 -11.82
C LEU A 72 -2.04 -5.18 -10.78
N ILE A 73 -1.63 -3.94 -10.48
CA ILE A 73 -2.29 -3.09 -9.49
C ILE A 73 -3.51 -2.45 -10.14
N GLU A 74 -4.69 -2.85 -9.67
CA GLU A 74 -5.96 -2.28 -10.10
C GLU A 74 -6.25 -0.98 -9.36
N THR A 75 -5.97 -0.94 -8.06
CA THR A 75 -6.21 0.23 -7.22
C THR A 75 -5.31 0.16 -6.01
N ALA A 76 -4.82 1.32 -5.56
CA ALA A 76 -4.13 1.44 -4.29
C ALA A 76 -4.59 2.68 -3.54
N LYS A 77 -4.58 2.58 -2.21
CA LYS A 77 -5.10 3.62 -1.33
C LYS A 77 -4.24 3.71 -0.08
N ILE A 78 -3.86 4.92 0.29
CA ILE A 78 -3.27 5.19 1.59
C ILE A 78 -4.33 4.99 2.66
N ILE A 79 -4.02 4.21 3.67
CA ILE A 79 -4.92 3.93 4.78
C ILE A 79 -4.33 4.46 6.09
N PRO A 80 -5.18 4.78 7.07
CA PRO A 80 -4.70 5.16 8.39
C PRO A 80 -3.80 4.08 9.00
N PRO A 81 -2.89 4.45 9.92
CA PRO A 81 -2.15 3.47 10.71
C PRO A 81 -3.12 2.52 11.44
N PRO A 82 -2.68 1.30 11.81
CA PRO A 82 -3.52 0.38 12.56
C PRO A 82 -3.98 1.04 13.85
N PRO A 83 -5.23 0.85 14.28
CA PRO A 83 -5.66 1.34 15.58
C PRO A 83 -4.78 0.72 16.68
N PRO A 84 -4.56 1.43 17.81
CA PRO A 84 -3.82 0.88 18.94
C PRO A 84 -4.38 -0.48 19.34
N ALA A 85 -3.49 -1.45 19.57
CA ALA A 85 -3.91 -2.78 20.00
C ALA A 85 -4.66 -2.69 21.33
N ARG A 86 -5.88 -3.23 21.39
CA ARG A 86 -6.60 -3.35 22.67
C ARG A 86 -5.80 -4.28 23.58
N LYS A 87 -5.37 -3.78 24.75
CA LYS A 87 -4.81 -4.63 25.81
C LYS A 87 -5.85 -5.70 26.12
N ARG A 88 -5.51 -6.98 25.94
CA ARG A 88 -6.36 -8.06 26.46
C ARG A 88 -6.31 -7.94 27.98
N SER A 89 -7.44 -7.61 28.61
CA SER A 89 -7.57 -7.78 30.06
C SER A 89 -7.50 -9.29 30.31
N MET A 90 -6.41 -9.75 30.94
CA MET A 90 -6.37 -11.09 31.49
C MET A 90 -7.24 -11.06 32.75
N ASN A 91 -8.33 -11.82 32.75
CA ASN A 91 -9.14 -12.13 33.93
C ASN A 91 -9.25 -13.65 34.02
#